data_AF-A0A955ET96-F1
#
_entry.id   AF-A0A955ET96-F1
#
_cell.length_a   1.000
_cell.length_b   1.000
_cell.length_c   1.000
_cell.angle_alpha   90.00
_cell.angle_beta   90.00
_cell.angle_gamma   90.00
#
_symmetry.space_group_name_H-M   'P 1'
#
loop_
_entity.id
_entity.type
_entity.pdbx_description
1 polymer ?
#
loop_
_entity_poly.entity_id
_entity_poly.type
_entity_poly.pdbx_seq_one_letter_code
_entity_poly.pdbx_strand_id
1 'polypeptide(L)'
;MMGPAFVTRVVEDLRAFSSPLLEPGAAPRAAGEVQAGRSALEALHGLVAALSAMLPRLVAEATREDRAVRRHVQRSAAIPRRARASRAPWDFELHDGRLLPTTWLAVEPLPAPAPAAVAWLRHLATQLGANVARGARHVDVHLDDAISMRSDRSSYARAERERLHALRRGIEASRAALARAQRALASHAPVGARPRGMEPRPYPATATWQRLRALARRIEDPAVLLPAWWSSALDAPAGAIDLPFLYQRWCGVQLVRALGELGFRPRSDPTGPLLLGELAIELVDAEHRVVTLWCEPRFVRGEHHPSNLVPARDFEQQPDFVLLASGERGLDAYVLDATLSTDDDRLREKSRYRSSLRFAAPRLVAGIPVVARPDRSWALAPLDAPLCRLHDDEGRCGVIPLHPEHPGRALSAWLGDIVARGRRWAPDLA
;
A
#
# COMPACT_ATOMS: atom_id res chain seq x y z
N MET A 1 -6.62 -5.27 -31.17
CA MET A 1 -7.11 -6.40 -30.34
C MET A 1 -5.92 -6.86 -29.52
N MET A 2 -5.97 -6.83 -28.19
CA MET A 2 -4.82 -7.25 -27.36
C MET A 2 -4.68 -8.77 -27.43
N GLY A 3 -3.61 -9.26 -28.07
CA GLY A 3 -3.40 -10.70 -28.30
C GLY A 3 -2.82 -11.43 -27.08
N PRO A 4 -2.76 -12.78 -27.09
CA PRO A 4 -2.15 -13.57 -26.02
C PRO A 4 -0.70 -13.17 -25.71
N ALA A 5 0.07 -12.82 -26.75
CA ALA A 5 1.47 -12.40 -26.63
C ALA A 5 1.64 -11.09 -25.84
N PHE A 6 0.68 -10.15 -25.93
CA PHE A 6 0.65 -8.94 -25.11
C PHE A 6 0.65 -9.28 -23.61
N VAL A 7 -0.28 -10.15 -23.20
CA VAL A 7 -0.45 -10.52 -21.79
C VAL A 7 0.76 -11.29 -21.29
N THR A 8 1.25 -12.24 -22.08
CA THR A 8 2.47 -12.99 -21.77
C THR A 8 3.64 -12.05 -21.53
N ARG A 9 3.85 -11.05 -22.40
CA ARG A 9 4.97 -10.13 -22.27
C ARG A 9 4.88 -9.26 -21.00
N VAL A 10 3.69 -8.75 -20.69
CA VAL A 10 3.44 -7.99 -19.45
C VAL A 10 3.79 -8.84 -18.22
N VAL A 11 3.29 -10.08 -18.16
CA VAL A 11 3.52 -10.99 -17.04
C VAL A 11 4.99 -11.37 -16.91
N GLU A 12 5.68 -11.66 -18.02
CA GLU A 12 7.10 -12.00 -18.04
C GLU A 12 7.98 -10.84 -17.54
N ASP A 13 7.74 -9.62 -18.03
CA ASP A 13 8.48 -8.43 -17.61
C ASP A 13 8.29 -8.14 -16.11
N LEU A 14 7.05 -8.28 -15.63
CA LEU A 14 6.71 -8.11 -14.22
C LEU A 14 7.38 -9.17 -13.35
N ARG A 15 7.35 -10.44 -13.77
CA ARG A 15 8.01 -11.55 -13.07
C ARG A 15 9.52 -11.35 -12.99
N ALA A 16 10.14 -10.93 -14.09
CA ALA A 16 11.57 -10.64 -14.15
C ALA A 16 11.95 -9.46 -13.23
N PHE A 17 11.14 -8.40 -13.20
CA PHE A 17 11.36 -7.26 -12.33
C PHE A 17 11.23 -7.62 -10.85
N SER A 18 10.23 -8.42 -10.48
CA SER A 18 9.97 -8.82 -9.10
C SER A 18 10.71 -10.09 -8.68
N SER A 19 11.72 -10.54 -9.41
CA SER A 19 12.40 -11.81 -9.09
C SER A 19 12.90 -11.89 -7.64
N PRO A 20 13.48 -10.84 -7.04
CA PRO A 20 13.96 -10.90 -5.65
C PRO A 20 12.84 -11.11 -4.62
N LEU A 21 11.62 -10.64 -4.94
CA LEU A 21 10.43 -10.83 -4.11
C LEU A 21 9.90 -12.27 -4.21
N LEU A 22 10.10 -12.92 -5.36
CA LEU A 22 9.55 -14.23 -5.70
C LEU A 22 10.53 -15.39 -5.41
N GLU A 23 11.76 -15.12 -4.95
CA GLU A 23 12.73 -16.17 -4.66
C GLU A 23 12.27 -17.12 -3.53
N PRO A 24 12.49 -18.44 -3.69
CA PRO A 24 12.14 -19.42 -2.66
C PRO A 24 12.89 -19.15 -1.35
N GLY A 25 12.18 -18.64 -0.34
CA GLY A 25 12.74 -18.29 0.97
C GLY A 25 12.55 -16.82 1.38
N ALA A 26 12.23 -15.94 0.44
CA ALA A 26 11.86 -14.54 0.72
C ALA A 26 10.44 -14.43 1.33
N ALA A 27 9.54 -15.35 0.98
CA ALA A 27 8.23 -15.46 1.59
C ALA A 27 8.29 -16.30 2.88
N PRO A 28 7.63 -15.89 3.99
CA PRO A 28 7.48 -16.78 5.13
C PRO A 28 6.75 -18.05 4.67
N ARG A 29 7.33 -19.23 4.96
CA ARG A 29 6.78 -20.59 4.75
C ARG A 29 5.37 -20.82 5.34
N ALA A 30 4.78 -19.80 5.94
CA ALA A 30 3.39 -19.75 6.37
C ALA A 30 2.42 -19.28 5.26
N ALA A 31 2.76 -19.39 3.98
CA ALA A 31 1.80 -19.20 2.88
C ALA A 31 0.81 -20.38 2.82
N GLY A 32 0.00 -20.53 3.87
CA GLY A 32 -1.23 -21.29 3.80
C GLY A 32 -2.17 -20.60 2.81
N GLU A 33 -2.42 -21.29 1.70
CA GLU A 33 -3.52 -21.12 0.74
C GLU A 33 -3.93 -19.67 0.46
N VAL A 34 -3.04 -18.90 -0.17
CA VAL A 34 -3.55 -17.88 -1.11
C VAL A 34 -3.99 -18.66 -2.34
N GLN A 35 -5.29 -18.92 -2.46
CA GLN A 35 -5.84 -19.54 -3.68
C GLN A 35 -5.46 -18.68 -4.89
N ALA A 36 -5.00 -19.35 -5.96
CA ALA A 36 -4.54 -18.74 -7.20
C ALA A 36 -5.59 -17.77 -7.79
N GLY A 37 -5.14 -16.64 -8.32
CA GLY A 37 -5.99 -15.65 -9.01
C GLY A 37 -6.70 -14.63 -8.11
N ARG A 38 -6.42 -14.60 -6.81
CA ARG A 38 -7.09 -13.67 -5.86
C ARG A 38 -6.41 -12.31 -5.79
N SER A 39 -7.17 -11.23 -5.96
CA SER A 39 -6.73 -9.83 -5.77
C SER A 39 -6.43 -9.53 -4.29
N ALA A 40 -5.73 -8.41 -4.00
CA ALA A 40 -5.46 -7.97 -2.63
C ALA A 40 -6.75 -7.83 -1.80
N LEU A 41 -7.87 -7.46 -2.44
CA LEU A 41 -9.19 -7.39 -1.85
C LEU A 41 -9.76 -8.75 -1.45
N GLU A 42 -9.54 -9.77 -2.27
CA GLU A 42 -9.96 -11.14 -1.96
C GLU A 42 -9.11 -11.76 -0.84
N ALA A 43 -7.83 -11.37 -0.74
CA ALA A 43 -6.99 -11.70 0.40
C ALA A 43 -7.50 -11.01 1.69
N LEU A 44 -7.85 -9.72 1.63
CA LEU A 44 -8.48 -9.00 2.74
C LEU A 44 -9.81 -9.65 3.17
N HIS A 45 -10.64 -10.08 2.22
CA HIS A 45 -11.87 -10.83 2.52
C HIS A 45 -11.57 -12.13 3.27
N GLY A 46 -10.55 -12.87 2.83
CA GLY A 46 -10.07 -14.07 3.52
C GLY A 46 -9.64 -13.80 4.96
N LEU A 47 -8.91 -12.70 5.21
CA LEU A 47 -8.51 -12.30 6.57
C LEU A 47 -9.71 -11.96 7.45
N VAL A 48 -10.71 -11.24 6.91
CA VAL A 48 -11.95 -10.92 7.63
C VAL A 48 -12.71 -12.19 7.97
N ALA A 49 -12.87 -13.11 7.02
CA ALA A 49 -13.54 -14.38 7.25
C ALA A 49 -12.83 -15.20 8.33
N ALA A 50 -11.49 -15.31 8.26
CA ALA A 50 -10.68 -16.02 9.24
C ALA A 50 -10.81 -15.43 10.66
N LEU A 51 -10.68 -14.10 10.81
CA LEU A 51 -10.88 -13.45 12.10
C LEU A 51 -12.30 -13.65 12.63
N SER A 52 -13.31 -13.45 11.78
CA SER A 52 -14.72 -13.60 12.17
C SER A 52 -15.05 -15.02 12.64
N ALA A 53 -14.48 -16.03 11.99
CA ALA A 53 -14.65 -17.43 12.38
C ALA A 53 -13.97 -17.77 13.72
N MET A 54 -12.80 -17.19 13.99
CA MET A 54 -12.08 -17.40 15.26
C MET A 54 -12.66 -16.60 16.43
N LEU A 55 -13.34 -15.48 16.15
CA LEU A 55 -13.74 -14.49 17.14
C LEU A 55 -14.54 -15.05 18.33
N PRO A 56 -15.59 -15.89 18.14
CA PRO A 56 -16.38 -16.38 19.27
C PRO A 56 -15.51 -17.16 20.27
N ARG A 57 -14.58 -17.97 19.75
CA ARG A 57 -13.66 -18.76 20.56
C ARG A 57 -12.58 -17.90 21.23
N LEU A 58 -12.03 -16.91 20.51
CA LEU A 58 -11.07 -15.96 21.06
C LEU A 58 -11.66 -15.15 22.22
N VAL A 59 -12.90 -14.67 22.07
CA VAL A 59 -13.62 -13.94 23.11
C VAL A 59 -13.89 -14.86 24.31
N ALA A 60 -14.42 -16.07 24.08
CA ALA A 60 -14.67 -17.02 25.16
C ALA A 60 -13.38 -17.40 25.93
N GLU A 61 -12.25 -17.56 25.22
CA GLU A 61 -10.95 -17.83 25.84
C GLU A 61 -10.38 -16.60 26.56
N ALA A 62 -10.66 -15.37 26.09
CA ALA A 62 -10.23 -14.13 26.75
C ALA A 62 -11.04 -13.80 28.01
N THR A 63 -12.33 -14.12 28.01
CA THR A 63 -13.27 -13.80 29.09
C THR A 63 -13.46 -14.93 30.09
N ARG A 64 -12.99 -16.15 29.77
CA ARG A 64 -12.84 -17.21 30.76
C ARG A 64 -11.98 -16.69 31.89
N GLU A 65 -12.60 -16.48 33.05
CA GLU A 65 -11.90 -16.39 34.33
C GLU A 65 -11.21 -17.73 34.55
N ASP A 66 -9.98 -17.87 34.08
CA ASP A 66 -9.16 -19.01 34.45
C ASP A 66 -8.70 -18.79 35.89
N ARG A 67 -9.61 -19.01 36.85
CA ARG A 67 -9.35 -18.95 38.30
C ARG A 67 -8.18 -19.87 38.68
N ALA A 68 -7.87 -20.87 37.86
CA ALA A 68 -6.79 -21.83 38.05
C ALA A 68 -5.40 -21.30 37.71
N VAL A 69 -5.26 -20.24 36.90
CA VAL A 69 -3.94 -19.71 36.51
C VAL A 69 -3.83 -18.26 36.95
N ARG A 70 -3.70 -18.02 38.26
CA ARG A 70 -3.13 -16.76 38.76
C ARG A 70 -1.71 -16.66 38.21
N ARG A 71 -1.55 -15.96 37.09
CA ARG A 71 -0.24 -15.70 36.48
C ARG A 71 0.40 -14.57 37.28
N HIS A 72 1.62 -14.81 37.72
CA HIS A 72 2.41 -13.81 38.44
C HIS A 72 3.60 -13.44 37.57
N VAL A 73 4.02 -12.17 37.63
CA VAL A 73 5.28 -11.74 37.03
C VAL A 73 6.18 -11.24 38.14
N GLN A 74 7.46 -11.63 38.06
CA GLN A 74 8.50 -11.06 38.91
C GLN A 74 8.94 -9.72 38.30
N ARG A 75 8.92 -8.67 39.12
CA ARG A 75 9.46 -7.35 38.77
C ARG A 75 10.50 -6.92 39.80
N SER A 76 11.49 -6.18 39.34
CA SER A 76 12.43 -5.50 40.24
C SER A 76 11.68 -4.46 41.07
N ALA A 77 11.91 -4.47 42.37
CA ALA A 77 11.33 -3.57 43.35
C ALA A 77 12.46 -2.79 44.04
N ALA A 78 12.24 -1.50 44.24
CA ALA A 78 13.22 -0.63 44.91
C ALA A 78 13.33 -0.89 46.43
N ILE A 79 12.37 -1.62 47.02
CA ILE A 79 12.28 -1.87 48.45
C ILE A 79 11.87 -3.33 48.75
N PRO A 80 12.35 -3.94 49.86
CA PRO A 80 12.09 -5.34 50.22
C PRO A 80 10.65 -5.66 50.64
N ARG A 81 9.76 -4.67 50.66
CA ARG A 81 8.41 -4.84 51.21
C ARG A 81 7.57 -5.75 50.30
N ARG A 82 7.27 -6.97 50.77
CA ARG A 82 6.59 -8.05 50.00
C ARG A 82 7.37 -8.53 48.77
N ALA A 83 8.68 -8.31 48.73
CA ALA A 83 9.60 -8.78 47.71
C ALA A 83 10.56 -9.83 48.30
N ARG A 84 11.21 -10.63 47.45
CA ARG A 84 12.29 -11.54 47.84
C ARG A 84 13.59 -11.07 47.22
N ALA A 85 14.72 -11.28 47.88
CA ALA A 85 16.02 -11.03 47.27
C ALA A 85 16.13 -11.83 45.96
N SER A 86 16.73 -11.21 44.94
CA SER A 86 17.10 -11.93 43.72
C SER A 86 17.98 -13.15 44.06
N ARG A 87 17.91 -14.19 43.23
CA ARG A 87 18.79 -15.37 43.36
C ARG A 87 20.03 -15.27 42.47
N ALA A 88 20.12 -14.22 41.66
CA ALA A 88 21.25 -14.05 40.77
C ALA A 88 22.49 -13.60 41.56
N PRO A 89 23.66 -14.24 41.37
CA PRO A 89 24.86 -13.89 42.13
C PRO A 89 25.30 -12.43 41.98
N TRP A 90 25.01 -11.80 40.83
CA TRP A 90 25.35 -10.41 40.53
C TRP A 90 24.42 -9.37 41.15
N ASP A 91 23.34 -9.79 41.83
CA ASP A 91 22.40 -8.90 42.53
C ASP A 91 22.73 -8.76 44.04
N PHE A 92 24.00 -9.00 44.42
CA PHE A 92 24.49 -8.90 45.79
C PHE A 92 25.80 -8.14 45.85
N GLU A 93 25.95 -7.30 46.87
CA GLU A 93 27.17 -6.55 47.16
C GLU A 93 27.71 -6.91 48.56
N LEU A 94 29.04 -6.89 48.70
CA LEU A 94 29.71 -7.20 49.96
C LEU A 94 29.86 -5.92 50.80
N HIS A 95 29.18 -5.87 51.95
CA HIS A 95 29.30 -4.80 52.95
C HIS A 95 29.64 -5.42 54.31
N ASP A 96 30.73 -4.96 54.94
CA ASP A 96 31.21 -5.41 56.25
C ASP A 96 31.29 -6.94 56.40
N GLY A 97 31.80 -7.61 55.35
CA GLY A 97 31.94 -9.08 55.33
C GLY A 97 30.63 -9.86 55.16
N ARG A 98 29.52 -9.18 54.85
CA ARG A 98 28.21 -9.80 54.58
C ARG A 98 27.72 -9.45 53.17
N LEU A 99 27.15 -10.43 52.47
CA LEU A 99 26.49 -10.19 51.18
C LEU A 99 25.09 -9.63 51.42
N LEU A 100 24.85 -8.41 50.93
CA LEU A 100 23.57 -7.74 50.97
C LEU A 100 22.96 -7.70 49.56
N PRO A 101 21.67 -8.04 49.40
CA PRO A 101 21.01 -7.98 48.09
C PRO A 101 20.81 -6.52 47.64
N THR A 102 21.17 -6.22 46.39
CA THR A 102 20.94 -4.94 45.74
C THR A 102 19.64 -4.91 44.93
N THR A 103 19.17 -6.09 44.46
CA THR A 103 17.92 -6.23 43.70
C THR A 103 16.88 -7.03 44.48
N TRP A 104 15.67 -6.47 44.62
CA TRP A 104 14.51 -7.16 45.20
C TRP A 104 13.50 -7.51 44.12
N LEU A 105 12.92 -8.71 44.18
CA LEU A 105 11.91 -9.19 43.23
C LEU A 105 10.54 -9.27 43.90
N ALA A 106 9.62 -8.42 43.47
CA ALA A 106 8.21 -8.50 43.86
C ALA A 106 7.46 -9.43 42.92
N VAL A 107 6.57 -10.25 43.49
CA VAL A 107 5.66 -11.11 42.73
C VAL A 107 4.33 -10.39 42.61
N GLU A 108 4.05 -9.83 41.44
CA GLU A 108 2.80 -9.11 41.19
C GLU A 108 1.80 -10.02 40.47
N PRO A 109 0.53 -10.07 40.93
CA PRO A 109 -0.52 -10.72 40.16
C PRO A 109 -0.72 -9.94 38.86
N LEU A 110 -0.64 -10.63 37.72
CA LEU A 110 -1.01 -10.00 36.46
C LEU A 110 -2.52 -9.74 36.47
N PRO A 111 -2.98 -8.55 36.06
CA PRO A 111 -4.39 -8.35 35.80
C PRO A 111 -4.87 -9.41 34.80
N ALA A 112 -6.10 -9.90 34.99
CA ALA A 112 -6.68 -10.89 34.09
C ALA A 112 -6.51 -10.41 32.64
N PRO A 113 -6.07 -11.28 31.71
CA PRO A 113 -5.75 -10.89 30.33
C PRO A 113 -6.94 -10.29 29.57
N ALA A 114 -8.17 -10.41 30.09
CA ALA A 114 -9.42 -10.05 29.43
C ALA A 114 -9.44 -8.62 28.84
N PRO A 115 -9.10 -7.52 29.55
CA PRO A 115 -9.19 -6.18 28.98
C PRO A 115 -8.16 -5.92 27.88
N ALA A 116 -6.93 -6.43 28.05
CA ALA A 116 -5.85 -6.24 27.09
C ALA A 116 -6.04 -7.09 25.83
N ALA A 117 -6.46 -8.34 25.99
CA ALA A 117 -6.77 -9.26 24.91
C ALA A 117 -7.92 -8.74 24.04
N VAL A 118 -9.02 -8.29 24.66
CA VAL A 118 -10.15 -7.70 23.95
C VAL A 118 -9.76 -6.36 23.30
N ALA A 119 -8.94 -5.52 23.96
CA ALA A 119 -8.45 -4.28 23.37
C ALA A 119 -7.56 -4.49 22.13
N TRP A 120 -6.73 -5.53 22.13
CA TRP A 120 -5.91 -5.89 20.96
C TRP A 120 -6.75 -6.50 19.84
N LEU A 121 -7.70 -7.39 20.15
CA LEU A 121 -8.66 -7.90 19.15
C LEU A 121 -9.45 -6.77 18.48
N ARG A 122 -9.86 -5.76 19.26
CA ARG A 122 -10.51 -4.55 18.74
C ARG A 122 -9.57 -3.77 17.83
N HIS A 123 -8.29 -3.65 18.18
CA HIS A 123 -7.29 -3.02 17.32
C HIS A 123 -7.18 -3.73 15.97
N LEU A 124 -7.03 -5.05 15.96
CA LEU A 124 -6.94 -5.85 14.73
C LEU A 124 -8.21 -5.71 13.87
N ALA A 125 -9.39 -5.74 14.48
CA ALA A 125 -10.66 -5.53 13.78
C ALA A 125 -10.79 -4.10 13.22
N THR A 126 -10.26 -3.09 13.91
CA THR A 126 -10.21 -1.71 13.40
C THR A 126 -9.25 -1.58 12.22
N GLN A 127 -8.06 -2.18 12.29
CA GLN A 127 -7.08 -2.18 11.18
C GLN A 127 -7.67 -2.86 9.94
N LEU A 128 -8.28 -4.04 10.08
CA LEU A 128 -8.99 -4.70 8.98
C LEU A 128 -10.13 -3.83 8.43
N GLY A 129 -10.88 -3.16 9.30
CA GLY A 129 -11.93 -2.23 8.88
C GLY A 129 -11.40 -1.08 8.02
N ALA A 130 -10.28 -0.48 8.42
CA ALA A 130 -9.63 0.57 7.63
C ALA A 130 -9.16 0.05 6.26
N ASN A 131 -8.55 -1.14 6.23
CA ASN A 131 -8.07 -1.75 4.98
C ASN A 131 -9.22 -2.12 4.03
N VAL A 132 -10.31 -2.70 4.55
CA VAL A 132 -11.52 -3.01 3.76
C VAL A 132 -12.18 -1.73 3.26
N ALA A 133 -12.27 -0.67 4.08
CA ALA A 133 -12.83 0.61 3.66
C ALA A 133 -11.99 1.27 2.57
N ARG A 134 -10.66 1.16 2.65
CA ARG A 134 -9.73 1.64 1.61
C ARG A 134 -9.94 0.88 0.29
N GLY A 135 -9.96 -0.44 0.33
CA GLY A 135 -10.21 -1.26 -0.86
C GLY A 135 -11.60 -1.08 -1.46
N ALA A 136 -12.62 -0.83 -0.63
CA ALA A 136 -13.98 -0.59 -1.09
C ALA A 136 -14.11 0.65 -1.98
N ARG A 137 -13.48 1.76 -1.58
CA ARG A 137 -13.49 3.00 -2.38
C ARG A 137 -12.90 2.78 -3.76
N HIS A 138 -11.85 1.96 -3.86
CA HIS A 138 -11.24 1.62 -5.14
C HIS A 138 -12.20 0.82 -6.04
N VAL A 139 -12.86 -0.21 -5.50
CA VAL A 139 -13.85 -0.97 -6.27
C VAL A 139 -15.03 -0.11 -6.70
N ASP A 140 -15.52 0.78 -5.84
CA ASP A 140 -16.65 1.66 -6.17
C ASP A 140 -16.29 2.60 -7.33
N VAL A 141 -15.10 3.22 -7.32
CA VAL A 141 -14.61 4.06 -8.44
C VAL A 141 -14.49 3.25 -9.74
N HIS A 142 -13.88 2.07 -9.70
CA HIS A 142 -13.73 1.23 -10.89
C HIS A 142 -15.06 0.70 -11.41
N LEU A 143 -16.02 0.42 -10.52
CA LEU A 143 -17.37 0.03 -10.90
C LEU A 143 -18.11 1.19 -11.56
N ASP A 144 -18.02 2.40 -11.01
CA ASP A 144 -18.65 3.60 -11.58
C ASP A 144 -18.06 3.94 -12.95
N ASP A 145 -16.74 3.78 -13.12
CA ASP A 145 -16.08 3.86 -14.42
C ASP A 145 -16.61 2.77 -15.35
N ALA A 146 -16.62 1.50 -14.93
CA ALA A 146 -17.11 0.38 -15.74
C ALA A 146 -18.61 0.46 -16.09
N ILE A 147 -19.43 1.15 -15.28
CA ILE A 147 -20.87 1.37 -15.53
C ILE A 147 -21.10 2.56 -16.46
N SER A 148 -20.36 3.66 -16.24
CA SER A 148 -20.40 4.87 -17.09
C SER A 148 -19.93 4.57 -18.52
N MET A 149 -19.01 3.61 -18.66
CA MET A 149 -18.69 3.00 -19.95
C MET A 149 -19.91 2.19 -20.43
N ARG A 150 -20.40 2.44 -21.66
CA ARG A 150 -21.45 1.62 -22.32
C ARG A 150 -20.93 0.20 -22.65
N SER A 151 -20.66 -0.60 -21.60
CA SER A 151 -19.76 -1.76 -21.56
C SER A 151 -20.29 -3.07 -22.14
N ASP A 152 -21.36 -3.05 -22.93
CA ASP A 152 -21.89 -4.29 -23.50
C ASP A 152 -21.19 -4.70 -24.80
N ARG A 153 -20.14 -3.98 -25.21
CA ARG A 153 -19.47 -4.18 -26.51
C ARG A 153 -18.42 -5.29 -26.52
N SER A 154 -17.94 -5.80 -25.37
CA SER A 154 -16.96 -6.89 -25.33
C SER A 154 -17.23 -7.93 -24.22
N SER A 155 -16.82 -9.17 -24.44
CA SER A 155 -16.90 -10.26 -23.43
C SER A 155 -16.07 -9.95 -22.18
N TYR A 156 -14.90 -9.31 -22.34
CA TYR A 156 -14.04 -8.89 -21.24
C TYR A 156 -14.70 -7.81 -20.37
N ALA A 157 -15.36 -6.82 -20.98
CA ALA A 157 -16.03 -5.76 -20.22
C ALA A 157 -17.23 -6.29 -19.41
N ARG A 158 -17.91 -7.33 -19.88
CA ARG A 158 -18.96 -8.02 -19.11
C ARG A 158 -18.39 -8.83 -17.95
N ALA A 159 -17.35 -9.64 -18.20
CA ALA A 159 -16.69 -10.43 -17.17
C ALA A 159 -16.08 -9.54 -16.07
N GLU A 160 -15.47 -8.42 -16.44
CA GLU A 160 -14.91 -7.44 -15.50
C GLU A 160 -16.00 -6.80 -14.64
N ARG A 161 -17.13 -6.39 -15.23
CA ARG A 161 -18.25 -5.84 -14.47
C ARG A 161 -18.84 -6.86 -13.50
N GLU A 162 -19.01 -8.11 -13.93
CA GLU A 162 -19.46 -9.21 -13.07
C GLU A 162 -18.50 -9.42 -11.89
N ARG A 163 -17.18 -9.39 -12.16
CA ARG A 163 -16.13 -9.47 -11.14
C ARG A 163 -16.21 -8.30 -10.16
N LEU A 164 -16.27 -7.06 -10.63
CA LEU A 164 -16.38 -5.87 -9.77
C LEU A 164 -17.64 -5.90 -8.91
N HIS A 165 -18.78 -6.34 -9.45
CA HIS A 165 -19.99 -6.56 -8.66
C HIS A 165 -19.81 -7.67 -7.61
N ALA A 166 -19.13 -8.77 -7.94
CA ALA A 166 -18.82 -9.83 -6.98
C ALA A 166 -17.90 -9.32 -5.86
N LEU A 167 -16.87 -8.54 -6.20
CA LEU A 167 -15.98 -7.89 -5.24
C LEU A 167 -16.74 -6.93 -4.33
N ARG A 168 -17.63 -6.09 -4.89
CA ARG A 168 -18.49 -5.19 -4.10
C ARG A 168 -19.36 -5.94 -3.10
N ARG A 169 -20.02 -7.02 -3.53
CA ARG A 169 -20.78 -7.91 -2.61
C ARG A 169 -19.88 -8.50 -1.52
N GLY A 170 -18.67 -8.93 -1.87
CA GLY A 170 -17.67 -9.43 -0.92
C GLY A 170 -17.23 -8.38 0.09
N ILE A 171 -17.05 -7.13 -0.34
CA ILE A 171 -16.74 -5.98 0.50
C ILE A 171 -17.89 -5.69 1.48
N GLU A 172 -19.12 -5.64 0.99
CA GLU A 172 -20.31 -5.40 1.83
C GLU A 172 -20.46 -6.51 2.88
N ALA A 173 -20.28 -7.78 2.49
CA ALA A 173 -20.27 -8.91 3.41
C ALA A 173 -19.14 -8.79 4.46
N SER A 174 -17.94 -8.36 4.05
CA SER A 174 -16.80 -8.14 4.94
C SER A 174 -17.05 -7.00 5.93
N ARG A 175 -17.61 -5.88 5.46
CA ARG A 175 -18.01 -4.75 6.32
C ARG A 175 -19.04 -5.19 7.34
N ALA A 176 -20.06 -5.95 6.92
CA ALA A 176 -21.07 -6.48 7.83
C ALA A 176 -20.48 -7.45 8.86
N ALA A 177 -19.56 -8.33 8.45
CA ALA A 177 -18.86 -9.26 9.34
C ALA A 177 -18.00 -8.51 10.37
N LEU A 178 -17.22 -7.51 9.94
CA LEU A 178 -16.42 -6.66 10.82
C LEU A 178 -17.29 -5.84 11.78
N ALA A 179 -18.40 -5.28 11.32
CA ALA A 179 -19.33 -4.55 12.18
C ALA A 179 -19.96 -5.47 13.24
N ARG A 180 -20.28 -6.72 12.89
CA ARG A 180 -20.71 -7.73 13.87
C ARG A 180 -19.59 -8.07 14.85
N ALA A 181 -18.37 -8.27 14.37
CA ALA A 181 -17.21 -8.58 15.19
C ALA A 181 -16.89 -7.45 16.19
N GLN A 182 -16.90 -6.20 15.73
CA GLN A 182 -16.68 -5.02 16.56
C GLN A 182 -17.76 -4.86 17.64
N ARG A 183 -19.03 -5.08 17.30
CA ARG A 183 -20.14 -5.07 18.29
C ARG A 183 -19.98 -6.17 19.33
N ALA A 184 -19.66 -7.39 18.90
CA ALA A 184 -19.40 -8.50 19.81
C ALA A 184 -18.20 -8.23 20.73
N LEU A 185 -17.12 -7.64 20.21
CA LEU A 185 -15.97 -7.26 21.04
C LEU A 185 -16.30 -6.11 22.00
N ALA A 186 -17.12 -5.14 21.59
CA ALA A 186 -17.54 -4.03 22.42
C ALA A 186 -18.38 -4.49 23.62
N SER A 187 -19.26 -5.49 23.45
CA SER A 187 -20.07 -6.02 24.55
C SER A 187 -19.26 -6.76 25.62
N HIS A 188 -18.02 -7.17 25.30
CA HIS A 188 -17.10 -7.86 26.21
C HIS A 188 -15.97 -6.96 26.72
N ALA A 189 -15.91 -5.70 26.28
CA ALA A 189 -14.91 -4.75 26.70
C ALA A 189 -15.39 -3.96 27.92
N PRO A 190 -14.51 -3.64 28.89
CA PRO A 190 -14.85 -2.70 29.96
C PRO A 190 -15.32 -1.36 29.40
N VAL A 191 -16.24 -0.69 30.11
CA VAL A 191 -16.74 0.63 29.74
C VAL A 191 -15.56 1.60 29.54
N GLY A 192 -15.48 2.23 28.37
CA GLY A 192 -14.41 3.17 28.01
C GLY A 192 -13.09 2.54 27.53
N ALA A 193 -12.99 1.20 27.44
CA ALA A 193 -11.79 0.56 26.90
C ALA A 193 -11.58 0.94 25.42
N ARG A 194 -10.39 1.47 25.10
CA ARG A 194 -9.99 1.82 23.73
C ARG A 194 -9.21 0.68 23.06
N PRO A 195 -9.26 0.55 21.72
CA PRO A 195 -8.38 -0.35 20.99
C PRO A 195 -6.90 -0.05 21.30
N ARG A 196 -6.08 -1.08 21.44
CA ARG A 196 -4.63 -0.93 21.70
C ARG A 196 -3.83 -1.87 20.80
N GLY A 197 -2.84 -1.34 20.09
CA GLY A 197 -1.96 -2.11 19.18
C GLY A 197 -0.85 -2.89 19.89
N MET A 198 -1.01 -3.22 21.16
CA MET A 198 -0.03 -4.04 21.88
C MET A 198 -0.59 -5.45 22.09
N GLU A 199 0.19 -6.45 21.69
CA GLU A 199 -0.11 -7.86 22.01
C GLU A 199 -0.37 -8.00 23.53
N PRO A 200 -1.39 -8.80 23.93
CA PRO A 200 -1.66 -9.04 25.34
C PRO A 200 -0.46 -9.70 26.02
N ARG A 201 -0.11 -9.23 27.21
CA ARG A 201 0.95 -9.81 28.03
C ARG A 201 0.37 -10.31 29.35
N PRO A 202 0.59 -11.59 29.71
CA PRO A 202 1.23 -12.64 28.92
C PRO A 202 0.35 -13.07 27.74
N TYR A 203 0.98 -13.50 26.63
CA TYR A 203 0.23 -13.96 25.46
C TYR A 203 -0.50 -15.27 25.78
N PRO A 204 -1.79 -15.43 25.44
CA PRO A 204 -2.49 -16.69 25.68
C PRO A 204 -1.88 -17.82 24.84
N ALA A 205 -1.62 -18.97 25.47
CA ALA A 205 -0.89 -20.08 24.85
C ALA A 205 -1.77 -21.07 24.06
N THR A 206 -3.08 -20.81 23.94
CA THR A 206 -3.98 -21.73 23.25
C THR A 206 -3.72 -21.74 21.73
N ALA A 207 -4.08 -22.84 21.06
CA ALA A 207 -3.93 -22.96 19.61
C ALA A 207 -4.68 -21.85 18.84
N THR A 208 -5.84 -21.40 19.33
CA THR A 208 -6.62 -20.32 18.72
C THR A 208 -5.85 -19.00 18.74
N TRP A 209 -5.24 -18.67 19.88
CA TRP A 209 -4.42 -17.47 20.02
C TRP A 209 -3.11 -17.55 19.23
N GLN A 210 -2.47 -18.72 19.14
CA GLN A 210 -1.30 -18.88 18.26
C GLN A 210 -1.64 -18.68 16.78
N ARG A 211 -2.81 -19.17 16.32
CA ARG A 211 -3.31 -18.90 14.97
C ARG A 211 -3.61 -17.42 14.76
N LEU A 212 -4.22 -16.75 15.74
CA LEU A 212 -4.43 -15.31 15.71
C LEU A 212 -3.10 -14.55 15.59
N ARG A 213 -2.05 -14.98 16.29
CA ARG A 213 -0.73 -14.35 16.20
C ARG A 213 -0.17 -14.35 14.77
N ALA A 214 -0.31 -15.47 14.07
CA ALA A 214 0.09 -15.58 12.68
C ALA A 214 -0.78 -14.69 11.76
N LEU A 215 -2.08 -14.61 12.04
CA LEU A 215 -3.01 -13.75 11.30
C LEU A 215 -2.74 -12.25 11.56
N ALA A 216 -2.45 -11.87 12.80
CA ALA A 216 -2.24 -10.48 13.22
C ALA A 216 -1.08 -9.83 12.46
N ARG A 217 0.02 -10.56 12.27
CA ARG A 217 1.15 -10.08 11.45
C ARG A 217 0.75 -9.68 10.04
N ARG A 218 -0.18 -10.42 9.42
CA ARG A 218 -0.69 -10.14 8.07
C ARG A 218 -1.65 -8.95 8.03
N ILE A 219 -2.30 -8.66 9.17
CA ILE A 219 -3.22 -7.52 9.32
C ILE A 219 -2.43 -6.24 9.58
N GLU A 220 -1.43 -6.33 10.47
CA GLU A 220 -0.61 -5.21 10.92
C GLU A 220 0.44 -4.83 9.88
N ASP A 221 0.97 -5.79 9.11
CA ASP A 221 1.93 -5.56 8.04
C ASP A 221 1.46 -6.25 6.73
N PRO A 222 0.76 -5.53 5.86
CA PRO A 222 0.34 -6.04 4.55
C PRO A 222 1.51 -6.40 3.63
N ALA A 223 2.71 -5.84 3.82
CA ALA A 223 3.86 -6.14 2.97
C ALA A 223 4.31 -7.60 3.11
N VAL A 224 4.03 -8.23 4.26
CA VAL A 224 4.26 -9.67 4.49
C VAL A 224 3.46 -10.56 3.52
N LEU A 225 2.31 -10.06 3.02
CA LEU A 225 1.47 -10.78 2.06
C LEU A 225 1.87 -10.52 0.61
N LEU A 226 2.70 -9.52 0.36
CA LEU A 226 3.03 -9.05 -0.99
C LEU A 226 3.58 -10.17 -1.89
N PRO A 227 4.57 -11.00 -1.46
CA PRO A 227 5.08 -12.07 -2.31
C PRO A 227 4.00 -13.08 -2.75
N ALA A 228 3.14 -13.48 -1.81
CA ALA A 228 2.12 -14.49 -2.06
C ALA A 228 0.98 -13.93 -2.94
N TRP A 229 0.56 -12.69 -2.70
CA TRP A 229 -0.41 -12.02 -3.56
C TRP A 229 0.14 -11.82 -4.97
N TRP A 230 1.38 -11.35 -5.09
CA TRP A 230 2.00 -11.05 -6.36
C TRP A 230 2.22 -12.31 -7.21
N SER A 231 2.70 -13.42 -6.62
CA SER A 231 2.77 -14.71 -7.29
C SER A 231 1.39 -15.15 -7.81
N SER A 232 0.36 -15.05 -6.95
CA SER A 232 -1.01 -15.42 -7.32
C SER A 232 -1.57 -14.58 -8.48
N ALA A 233 -1.21 -13.30 -8.56
CA ALA A 233 -1.62 -12.41 -9.65
C ALA A 233 -0.92 -12.76 -10.98
N LEU A 234 0.36 -13.12 -10.94
CA LEU A 234 1.15 -13.47 -12.13
C LEU A 234 0.86 -14.89 -12.65
N ASP A 235 0.42 -15.79 -11.77
CA ASP A 235 0.13 -17.20 -12.13
C ASP A 235 -1.35 -17.43 -12.49
N ALA A 236 -2.18 -16.38 -12.46
CA ALA A 236 -3.59 -16.47 -12.80
C ALA A 236 -3.80 -16.81 -14.29
N PRO A 237 -4.81 -17.61 -14.66
CA PRO A 237 -5.14 -17.86 -16.07
C PRO A 237 -5.60 -16.57 -16.76
N ALA A 238 -5.32 -16.42 -18.06
CA ALA A 238 -5.55 -15.18 -18.82
C ALA A 238 -6.97 -14.58 -18.71
N GLY A 239 -8.00 -15.42 -18.51
CA GLY A 239 -9.38 -14.97 -18.31
C GLY A 239 -9.71 -14.45 -16.90
N ALA A 240 -8.82 -14.67 -15.93
CA ALA A 240 -8.95 -14.21 -14.54
C ALA A 240 -7.88 -13.15 -14.16
N ILE A 241 -6.95 -12.85 -15.07
CA ILE A 241 -5.95 -11.80 -14.89
C ILE A 241 -6.63 -10.43 -14.91
N ASP A 242 -6.34 -9.63 -13.87
CA ASP A 242 -6.66 -8.20 -13.87
C ASP A 242 -5.64 -7.46 -14.75
N LEU A 243 -5.89 -7.50 -16.07
CA LEU A 243 -4.97 -6.95 -17.06
C LEU A 243 -4.79 -5.43 -16.91
N PRO A 244 -5.82 -4.60 -16.64
CA PRO A 244 -5.62 -3.18 -16.34
C PRO A 244 -4.64 -2.95 -15.19
N PHE A 245 -4.80 -3.67 -14.08
CA PHE A 245 -3.90 -3.58 -12.93
C PHE A 245 -2.47 -4.01 -13.30
N LEU A 246 -2.28 -5.17 -13.95
CA LEU A 246 -0.95 -5.62 -14.36
C LEU A 246 -0.30 -4.67 -15.36
N TYR A 247 -1.07 -4.14 -16.31
CA TYR A 247 -0.57 -3.17 -17.29
C TYR A 247 -0.13 -1.87 -16.62
N GLN A 248 -0.90 -1.35 -15.66
CA GLN A 248 -0.52 -0.19 -14.86
C GLN A 248 0.81 -0.44 -14.14
N ARG A 249 0.96 -1.59 -13.46
CA ARG A 249 2.23 -1.97 -12.80
C ARG A 249 3.38 -2.07 -13.79
N TRP A 250 3.13 -2.66 -14.95
CA TRP A 250 4.12 -2.80 -16.01
C TRP A 250 4.55 -1.43 -16.56
N CYS A 251 3.63 -0.48 -16.76
CA CYS A 251 3.96 0.90 -17.09
C CYS A 251 4.92 1.54 -16.06
N GLY A 252 4.70 1.29 -14.77
CA GLY A 252 5.60 1.73 -13.71
C GLY A 252 7.00 1.12 -13.81
N VAL A 253 7.10 -0.17 -14.14
CA VAL A 253 8.38 -0.83 -14.43
C VAL A 253 9.07 -0.19 -15.64
N GLN A 254 8.34 0.09 -16.72
CA GLN A 254 8.89 0.75 -17.90
C GLN A 254 9.37 2.17 -17.59
N LEU A 255 8.68 2.91 -16.72
CA LEU A 255 9.14 4.23 -16.24
C LEU A 255 10.49 4.14 -15.52
N VAL A 256 10.63 3.19 -14.60
CA VAL A 256 11.90 2.97 -13.88
C VAL A 256 13.01 2.53 -14.82
N ARG A 257 12.73 1.62 -15.77
CA ARG A 257 13.69 1.18 -16.79
C ARG A 257 14.14 2.34 -17.68
N ALA A 258 13.20 3.13 -18.20
CA ALA A 258 13.50 4.26 -19.08
C ALA A 258 14.27 5.38 -18.35
N LEU A 259 13.96 5.65 -17.08
CA LEU A 259 14.79 6.54 -16.25
C LEU A 259 16.20 5.95 -16.03
N GLY A 260 16.30 4.64 -15.88
CA GLY A 260 17.56 3.89 -15.85
C GLY A 260 18.42 4.09 -17.09
N GLU A 261 17.81 4.03 -18.28
CA GLU A 261 18.47 4.31 -19.56
C GLU A 261 18.96 5.76 -19.66
N LEU A 262 18.28 6.70 -18.99
CA LEU A 262 18.70 8.10 -18.86
C LEU A 262 19.76 8.33 -17.78
N GLY A 263 20.23 7.28 -17.09
CA GLY A 263 21.30 7.33 -16.10
C GLY A 263 20.84 7.49 -14.65
N PHE A 264 19.54 7.47 -14.37
CA PHE A 264 19.01 7.52 -13.01
C PHE A 264 19.01 6.13 -12.37
N ARG A 265 19.28 6.04 -11.08
CA ARG A 265 19.23 4.80 -10.29
C ARG A 265 18.36 5.00 -9.06
N PRO A 266 17.49 4.03 -8.71
CA PRO A 266 16.68 4.14 -7.52
C PRO A 266 17.56 4.08 -6.26
N ARG A 267 17.27 4.94 -5.27
CA ARG A 267 17.99 4.97 -3.98
C ARG A 267 17.68 3.77 -3.09
N SER A 268 16.50 3.19 -3.26
CA SER A 268 15.99 2.03 -2.53
C SER A 268 15.33 1.05 -3.49
N ASP A 269 14.96 -0.14 -3.03
CA ASP A 269 14.26 -1.12 -3.85
C ASP A 269 12.91 -0.55 -4.35
N PRO A 270 12.73 -0.40 -5.69
CA PRO A 270 11.50 0.13 -6.27
C PRO A 270 10.32 -0.85 -6.24
N THR A 271 10.55 -2.12 -5.90
CA THR A 271 9.52 -3.18 -5.97
C THR A 271 8.33 -2.90 -5.05
N GLY A 272 8.59 -2.58 -3.78
CA GLY A 272 7.55 -2.26 -2.81
C GLY A 272 6.66 -1.11 -3.29
N PRO A 273 7.22 0.07 -3.60
CA PRO A 273 6.46 1.21 -4.10
C PRO A 273 5.65 0.94 -5.38
N LEU A 274 6.24 0.26 -6.36
CA LEU A 274 5.52 -0.06 -7.61
C LEU A 274 4.35 -1.00 -7.38
N LEU A 275 4.49 -2.01 -6.53
CA LEU A 275 3.46 -3.03 -6.35
C LEU A 275 2.38 -2.63 -5.36
N LEU A 276 2.76 -1.99 -4.25
CA LEU A 276 1.85 -1.59 -3.17
C LEU A 276 1.13 -0.25 -3.43
N GLY A 277 1.72 0.63 -4.25
CA GLY A 277 1.22 1.99 -4.45
C GLY A 277 1.41 2.88 -3.22
N GLU A 278 0.94 4.13 -3.32
CA GLU A 278 1.00 5.20 -2.30
C GLU A 278 2.41 5.59 -1.82
N LEU A 279 3.45 5.01 -2.39
CA LEU A 279 4.85 5.24 -2.03
C LEU A 279 5.61 5.93 -3.17
N ALA A 280 6.71 6.58 -2.81
CA ALA A 280 7.61 7.24 -3.74
C ALA A 280 8.86 6.40 -4.00
N ILE A 281 9.35 6.48 -5.23
CA ILE A 281 10.65 5.98 -5.65
C ILE A 281 11.50 7.21 -5.93
N GLU A 282 12.57 7.39 -5.15
CA GLU A 282 13.57 8.41 -5.44
C GLU A 282 14.63 7.82 -6.35
N LEU A 283 14.80 8.44 -7.52
CA LEU A 283 15.85 8.09 -8.47
C LEU A 283 16.87 9.22 -8.53
N VAL A 284 18.14 8.85 -8.53
CA VAL A 284 19.28 9.78 -8.53
C VAL A 284 20.24 9.42 -9.66
N ASP A 285 20.79 10.41 -10.34
CA ASP A 285 21.83 10.18 -11.36
C ASP A 285 23.25 10.51 -10.86
N ALA A 286 24.23 10.41 -11.76
CA ALA A 286 25.64 10.66 -11.45
C ALA A 286 25.94 12.12 -11.04
N GLU A 287 25.07 13.06 -11.39
CA GLU A 287 25.18 14.49 -11.02
C GLU A 287 24.36 14.81 -9.76
N HIS A 288 23.94 13.79 -9.01
CA HIS A 288 23.09 13.91 -7.82
C HIS A 288 21.73 14.58 -8.06
N ARG A 289 21.26 14.65 -9.31
CA ARG A 289 19.91 15.14 -9.60
C ARG A 289 18.88 14.12 -9.13
N VAL A 290 17.82 14.60 -8.50
CA VAL A 290 16.77 13.74 -7.95
C VAL A 290 15.50 13.88 -8.77
N VAL A 291 14.93 12.73 -9.14
CA VAL A 291 13.58 12.59 -9.68
C VAL A 291 12.79 11.71 -8.72
N THR A 292 11.58 12.15 -8.35
CA THR A 292 10.71 11.39 -7.45
C THR A 292 9.51 10.88 -8.23
N LEU A 293 9.36 9.56 -8.35
CA LEU A 293 8.21 8.92 -8.94
C LEU A 293 7.25 8.44 -7.85
N TRP A 294 6.09 9.06 -7.74
CA TRP A 294 5.00 8.58 -6.90
C TRP A 294 4.14 7.58 -7.66
N CYS A 295 3.91 6.40 -7.06
CA CYS A 295 3.08 5.35 -7.62
C CYS A 295 1.71 5.36 -6.94
N GLU A 296 0.63 5.55 -7.69
CA GLU A 296 -0.73 5.73 -7.20
C GLU A 296 -0.86 6.69 -6.02
N PRO A 297 -0.31 7.92 -6.10
CA PRO A 297 -0.47 8.87 -5.03
C PRO A 297 -1.94 9.26 -4.87
N ARG A 298 -2.35 9.47 -3.62
CA ARG A 298 -3.69 9.96 -3.29
C ARG A 298 -3.64 11.39 -2.80
N PHE A 299 -4.44 12.22 -3.44
CA PHE A 299 -4.58 13.62 -3.08
C PHE A 299 -5.99 13.86 -2.55
N VAL A 300 -6.09 14.10 -1.25
CA VAL A 300 -7.32 14.45 -0.56
C VAL A 300 -7.24 15.90 -0.10
N ARG A 301 -8.30 16.68 -0.33
CA ARG A 301 -8.31 18.09 0.06
C ARG A 301 -8.26 18.22 1.59
N GLY A 302 -7.36 19.06 2.07
CA GLY A 302 -7.15 19.29 3.51
C GLY A 302 -6.16 18.31 4.16
N GLU A 303 -5.73 17.28 3.45
CA GLU A 303 -4.64 16.40 3.87
C GLU A 303 -3.33 16.85 3.23
N HIS A 304 -2.24 16.79 3.99
CA HIS A 304 -0.91 17.10 3.47
C HIS A 304 -0.33 15.86 2.78
N HIS A 305 0.00 16.00 1.49
CA HIS A 305 0.75 14.99 0.75
C HIS A 305 2.22 15.44 0.58
N PRO A 306 3.22 14.55 0.76
CA PRO A 306 4.64 14.95 0.72
C PRO A 306 5.12 15.52 -0.62
N SER A 307 4.42 15.23 -1.73
CA SER A 307 4.68 15.87 -3.03
C SER A 307 4.31 17.36 -3.10
N ASN A 308 3.65 17.90 -2.06
CA ASN A 308 3.05 19.23 -2.02
C ASN A 308 1.93 19.47 -3.04
N LEU A 309 1.43 18.44 -3.73
CA LEU A 309 0.25 18.55 -4.59
C LEU A 309 -1.04 18.39 -3.76
N VAL A 310 -2.05 19.17 -4.12
CA VAL A 310 -3.39 19.13 -3.54
C VAL A 310 -4.45 19.20 -4.63
N PRO A 311 -5.66 18.65 -4.38
CA PRO A 311 -6.78 18.82 -5.28
C PRO A 311 -7.18 20.30 -5.42
N ALA A 312 -7.49 20.71 -6.64
CA ALA A 312 -8.04 22.03 -6.94
C ALA A 312 -9.54 22.11 -6.61
N ARG A 313 -10.23 20.97 -6.50
CA ARG A 313 -11.66 20.84 -6.19
C ARG A 313 -11.86 19.89 -5.00
N ASP A 314 -13.07 19.81 -4.46
CA ASP A 314 -13.43 18.96 -3.30
C ASP A 314 -13.45 17.45 -3.55
N PHE A 315 -12.93 16.99 -4.69
CA PHE A 315 -12.91 15.58 -5.06
C PHE A 315 -11.49 15.02 -4.99
N GLU A 316 -11.36 13.84 -4.36
CA GLU A 316 -10.12 13.08 -4.31
C GLU A 316 -9.57 12.86 -5.72
N GLN A 317 -8.24 12.95 -5.87
CA GLN A 317 -7.54 12.67 -7.13
C GLN A 317 -6.54 11.54 -6.89
N GLN A 318 -6.59 10.52 -7.76
CA GLN A 318 -5.70 9.36 -7.71
C GLN A 318 -5.19 9.06 -9.13
N PRO A 319 -4.18 9.81 -9.63
CA PRO A 319 -3.49 9.42 -10.86
C PRO A 319 -2.63 8.17 -10.63
N ASP A 320 -2.35 7.41 -11.69
CA ASP A 320 -1.49 6.23 -11.57
C ASP A 320 -0.04 6.58 -11.24
N PHE A 321 0.50 7.65 -11.81
CA PHE A 321 1.87 8.08 -11.54
C PHE A 321 2.00 9.59 -11.51
N VAL A 322 2.82 10.10 -10.58
CA VAL A 322 3.25 11.49 -10.57
C VAL A 322 4.77 11.53 -10.48
N LEU A 323 5.39 12.08 -11.53
CA LEU A 323 6.81 12.35 -11.56
C LEU A 323 7.06 13.78 -11.09
N LEU A 324 7.93 13.95 -10.11
CA LEU A 324 8.45 15.26 -9.68
C LEU A 324 9.90 15.38 -10.12
N ALA A 325 10.23 16.49 -10.78
CA ALA A 325 11.58 16.81 -11.20
C ALA A 325 11.81 18.32 -11.09
N SER A 326 13.06 18.73 -10.90
CA SER A 326 13.42 20.15 -11.02
C SER A 326 13.11 20.64 -12.43
N GLY A 327 12.39 21.76 -12.54
CA GLY A 327 12.14 22.47 -13.78
C GLY A 327 12.64 23.91 -13.72
N GLU A 328 12.44 24.69 -14.79
CA GLU A 328 13.01 26.04 -14.96
C GLU A 328 12.60 27.04 -13.86
N ARG A 329 11.50 26.78 -13.17
CA ARG A 329 10.91 27.68 -12.15
C ARG A 329 10.71 26.96 -10.82
N GLY A 330 11.58 26.01 -10.49
CA GLY A 330 11.43 25.15 -9.32
C GLY A 330 10.86 23.77 -9.63
N LEU A 331 10.42 23.07 -8.60
CA LEU A 331 9.94 21.68 -8.68
C LEU A 331 8.67 21.56 -9.54
N ASP A 332 8.76 20.91 -10.69
CA ASP A 332 7.61 20.64 -11.57
C ASP A 332 7.05 19.23 -11.38
N ALA A 333 5.79 19.07 -11.75
CA ALA A 333 5.07 17.80 -11.68
C ALA A 333 4.57 17.38 -13.06
N TYR A 334 4.68 16.08 -13.34
CA TYR A 334 4.22 15.45 -14.58
C TYR A 334 3.36 14.25 -14.21
N VAL A 335 2.10 14.25 -14.66
CA VAL A 335 1.14 13.21 -14.33
C VAL A 335 1.03 12.23 -15.49
N LEU A 336 1.09 10.93 -15.19
CA LEU A 336 0.88 9.86 -16.15
C LEU A 336 -0.24 8.96 -15.63
N ASP A 337 -1.19 8.65 -16.49
CA ASP A 337 -2.33 7.81 -16.14
C ASP A 337 -2.47 6.68 -17.18
N ALA A 338 -2.30 5.44 -16.74
CA ALA A 338 -2.32 4.28 -17.59
C ALA A 338 -3.75 3.93 -18.00
N THR A 339 -3.88 3.37 -19.20
CA THR A 339 -5.14 2.85 -19.70
C THR A 339 -4.91 1.82 -20.78
N LEU A 340 -5.79 0.82 -20.82
CA LEU A 340 -5.87 -0.10 -21.96
C LEU A 340 -6.80 0.41 -23.07
N SER A 341 -7.42 1.57 -22.87
CA SER A 341 -8.30 2.19 -23.86
C SER A 341 -7.51 2.79 -25.01
N THR A 342 -8.00 2.59 -26.23
CA THR A 342 -7.51 3.27 -27.43
C THR A 342 -8.49 4.36 -27.93
N ASP A 343 -9.57 4.59 -27.19
CA ASP A 343 -10.60 5.59 -27.49
C ASP A 343 -10.13 7.02 -27.19
N ASP A 344 -10.31 7.94 -28.15
CA ASP A 344 -9.74 9.29 -28.10
C ASP A 344 -10.30 10.17 -27.00
N ASP A 345 -11.60 10.08 -26.73
CA ASP A 345 -12.24 10.88 -25.68
C ASP A 345 -11.72 10.46 -24.30
N ARG A 346 -11.60 9.14 -24.07
CA ARG A 346 -10.99 8.61 -22.83
C ARG A 346 -9.53 8.99 -22.70
N LEU A 347 -8.76 8.93 -23.79
CA LEU A 347 -7.37 9.33 -23.78
C LEU A 347 -7.21 10.81 -23.45
N ARG A 348 -8.11 11.68 -23.91
CA ARG A 348 -8.14 13.10 -23.54
C ARG A 348 -8.51 13.30 -22.07
N GLU A 349 -9.47 12.52 -21.55
CA GLU A 349 -9.91 12.62 -20.16
C GLU A 349 -8.77 12.38 -19.16
N LYS A 350 -7.82 11.50 -19.49
CA LYS A 350 -6.61 11.22 -18.70
C LYS A 350 -5.72 12.46 -18.48
N SER A 351 -5.90 13.51 -19.28
CA SER A 351 -5.20 14.80 -19.13
C SER A 351 -5.83 15.73 -18.08
N ARG A 352 -6.98 15.35 -17.49
CA ARG A 352 -7.74 16.16 -16.50
C ARG A 352 -6.90 16.61 -15.30
N TYR A 353 -5.92 15.81 -14.88
CA TYR A 353 -5.11 16.07 -13.68
C TYR A 353 -4.33 17.37 -13.74
N ARG A 354 -4.01 17.85 -14.95
CA ARG A 354 -3.42 19.18 -15.14
C ARG A 354 -4.31 20.31 -14.60
N SER A 355 -5.63 20.15 -14.63
CA SER A 355 -6.60 21.13 -14.14
C SER A 355 -7.10 20.84 -12.73
N SER A 356 -7.07 19.57 -12.29
CA SER A 356 -7.60 19.14 -10.99
C SER A 356 -6.55 19.08 -9.89
N LEU A 357 -5.25 19.17 -10.20
CA LEU A 357 -4.16 19.24 -9.22
C LEU A 357 -3.43 20.58 -9.27
N ARG A 358 -2.86 20.97 -8.13
CA ARG A 358 -2.02 22.16 -7.98
C ARG A 358 -1.03 21.99 -6.84
N PHE A 359 0.07 22.72 -6.87
CA PHE A 359 0.94 22.83 -5.70
C PHE A 359 0.26 23.65 -4.59
N ALA A 360 0.42 23.20 -3.34
CA ALA A 360 -0.16 23.84 -2.16
C ALA A 360 0.43 25.23 -1.93
N ALA A 361 1.76 25.35 -2.05
CA ALA A 361 2.47 26.61 -1.95
C ALA A 361 2.46 27.33 -3.32
N PRO A 362 2.11 28.62 -3.38
CA PRO A 362 2.27 29.42 -4.59
C PRO A 362 3.76 29.62 -4.90
N ARG A 363 4.11 29.70 -6.18
CA ARG A 363 5.44 30.10 -6.63
C ARG A 363 5.44 31.58 -6.97
N LEU A 364 6.55 32.28 -6.74
CA LEU A 364 6.70 33.66 -7.20
C LEU A 364 7.25 33.67 -8.62
N VAL A 365 6.53 34.28 -9.55
CA VAL A 365 6.99 34.53 -10.92
C VAL A 365 7.02 36.04 -11.12
N ALA A 366 8.23 36.59 -11.27
CA ALA A 366 8.43 38.05 -11.32
C ALA A 366 7.75 38.80 -10.15
N GLY A 367 7.83 38.24 -8.93
CA GLY A 367 7.22 38.80 -7.73
C GLY A 367 5.72 38.55 -7.56
N ILE A 368 5.05 37.94 -8.54
CA ILE A 368 3.62 37.64 -8.48
C ILE A 368 3.41 36.20 -8.00
N PRO A 369 2.58 35.96 -6.96
CA PRO A 369 2.24 34.61 -6.52
C PRO A 369 1.37 33.92 -7.57
N VAL A 370 1.89 32.85 -8.15
CA VAL A 370 1.23 32.00 -9.13
C VAL A 370 1.06 30.61 -8.55
N VAL A 371 -0.17 30.11 -8.58
CA VAL A 371 -0.48 28.73 -8.21
C VAL A 371 0.02 27.81 -9.33
N ALA A 372 1.11 27.09 -9.07
CA ALA A 372 1.67 26.14 -10.02
C ALA A 372 0.77 24.90 -10.13
N ARG A 373 0.58 24.42 -11.37
CA ARG A 373 -0.13 23.18 -11.70
C ARG A 373 0.88 22.18 -12.26
N PRO A 374 0.52 20.89 -12.40
CA PRO A 374 1.34 19.98 -13.19
C PRO A 374 1.63 20.58 -14.57
N ASP A 375 2.89 20.49 -15.01
CA ASP A 375 3.28 21.01 -16.32
C ASP A 375 2.63 20.17 -17.43
N ARG A 376 2.64 18.85 -17.23
CA ARG A 376 2.06 17.87 -18.14
C ARG A 376 1.12 16.88 -17.45
N SER A 377 0.10 16.43 -18.16
CA SER A 377 -0.76 15.30 -17.78
C SER A 377 -1.06 14.46 -19.01
N TRP A 378 -0.62 13.20 -19.04
CA TRP A 378 -0.63 12.37 -20.24
C TRP A 378 -1.16 10.96 -19.97
N ALA A 379 -1.74 10.34 -20.99
CA ALA A 379 -2.13 8.94 -20.94
C ALA A 379 -0.95 8.01 -21.34
N LEU A 380 -0.81 6.87 -20.65
CA LEU A 380 0.01 5.75 -21.13
C LEU A 380 -0.93 4.70 -21.74
N ALA A 381 -0.85 4.47 -23.04
CA ALA A 381 -1.80 3.60 -23.74
C ALA A 381 -1.09 2.60 -24.68
N PRO A 382 -1.63 1.39 -24.86
CA PRO A 382 -1.04 0.34 -25.70
C PRO A 382 -1.31 0.63 -27.17
N LEU A 383 -0.79 1.76 -27.66
CA LEU A 383 -0.84 2.15 -29.06
C LEU A 383 0.41 1.66 -29.77
N ASP A 384 0.23 1.11 -30.97
CA ASP A 384 1.32 0.80 -31.88
C ASP A 384 1.68 2.07 -32.67
N ALA A 385 2.44 2.95 -32.02
CA ALA A 385 2.92 4.19 -32.63
C ALA A 385 4.32 4.55 -32.10
N PRO A 386 5.21 5.05 -32.96
CA PRO A 386 6.60 5.34 -32.57
C PRO A 386 6.75 6.65 -31.79
N LEU A 387 5.76 7.54 -31.85
CA LEU A 387 5.84 8.91 -31.34
C LEU A 387 4.63 9.26 -30.47
N CYS A 388 4.88 10.12 -29.49
CA CYS A 388 3.86 10.77 -28.67
C CYS A 388 2.79 11.46 -29.54
N ARG A 389 1.51 11.29 -29.16
CA ARG A 389 0.39 12.00 -29.78
C ARG A 389 -0.02 13.18 -28.90
N LEU A 390 0.07 14.40 -29.42
CA LEU A 390 -0.31 15.60 -28.69
C LEU A 390 -1.82 15.83 -28.75
N HIS A 391 -2.37 16.40 -27.68
CA HIS A 391 -3.77 16.87 -27.63
C HIS A 391 -3.88 18.39 -27.65
N ASP A 392 -2.79 19.09 -27.35
CA ASP A 392 -2.64 20.54 -27.39
C ASP A 392 -1.32 20.93 -28.09
N ASP A 393 -1.27 22.17 -28.59
CA ASP A 393 -0.12 22.68 -29.34
C ASP A 393 1.10 22.93 -28.43
N GLU A 394 0.86 23.14 -27.12
CA GLU A 394 1.91 23.33 -26.13
C GLU A 394 2.56 22.02 -25.65
N GLY A 395 2.06 20.86 -26.08
CA GLY A 395 2.56 19.55 -25.67
C GLY A 395 2.46 19.29 -24.17
N ARG A 396 1.44 19.85 -23.53
CA ARG A 396 1.15 19.65 -22.10
C ARG A 396 0.21 18.48 -21.86
N CYS A 397 -0.59 18.13 -22.86
CA CYS A 397 -1.51 17.00 -22.82
C CYS A 397 -1.27 16.09 -24.03
N GLY A 398 -1.43 14.79 -23.84
CA GLY A 398 -1.23 13.84 -24.92
C GLY A 398 -1.26 12.39 -24.48
N VAL A 399 -0.79 11.53 -25.39
CA VAL A 399 -0.69 10.09 -25.21
C VAL A 399 0.72 9.65 -25.52
N ILE A 400 1.30 8.87 -24.62
CA ILE A 400 2.55 8.15 -24.84
C ILE A 400 2.17 6.72 -25.27
N PRO A 401 2.47 6.33 -26.51
CA PRO A 401 2.35 4.94 -26.94
C PRO A 401 3.28 4.06 -26.12
N LEU A 402 2.74 3.00 -25.52
CA LEU A 402 3.50 2.04 -24.73
C LEU A 402 2.90 0.64 -24.89
N HIS A 403 3.20 0.00 -26.02
CA HIS A 403 2.76 -1.36 -26.30
C HIS A 403 3.84 -2.37 -25.86
N PRO A 404 3.52 -3.44 -25.10
CA PRO A 404 4.50 -4.42 -24.61
C PRO A 404 5.33 -5.12 -25.70
N GLU A 405 4.79 -5.23 -26.90
CA GLU A 405 5.49 -5.85 -28.04
C GLU A 405 6.40 -4.86 -28.80
N HIS A 406 6.37 -3.58 -28.44
CA HIS A 406 7.12 -2.53 -29.11
C HIS A 406 8.00 -1.74 -28.14
N PRO A 407 9.21 -1.32 -28.57
CA PRO A 407 10.14 -0.64 -27.67
C PRO A 407 9.56 0.69 -27.19
N GLY A 408 9.72 0.99 -25.88
CA GLY A 408 9.27 2.21 -25.19
C GLY A 408 10.00 3.50 -25.59
N ARG A 409 10.29 3.67 -26.88
CA ARG A 409 10.99 4.84 -27.44
C ARG A 409 10.24 6.14 -27.15
N ALA A 410 8.91 6.15 -27.32
CA ALA A 410 8.10 7.33 -27.04
C ALA A 410 8.18 7.73 -25.55
N LEU A 411 8.13 6.76 -24.65
CA LEU A 411 8.30 6.99 -23.21
C LEU A 411 9.69 7.56 -22.88
N SER A 412 10.73 6.95 -23.44
CA SER A 412 12.11 7.38 -23.23
C SER A 412 12.37 8.79 -23.77
N ALA A 413 11.83 9.12 -24.94
CA ALA A 413 11.89 10.46 -25.51
C ALA A 413 11.15 11.49 -24.64
N TRP A 414 9.95 11.15 -24.16
CA TRP A 414 9.17 12.02 -23.29
C TRP A 414 9.87 12.30 -21.94
N LEU A 415 10.44 11.27 -21.32
CA LEU A 415 11.24 11.40 -20.09
C LEU A 415 12.53 12.18 -20.35
N GLY A 416 13.18 11.95 -21.50
CA GLY A 416 14.39 12.66 -21.91
C GLY A 416 14.18 14.18 -21.99
N ASP A 417 13.04 14.62 -22.55
CA ASP A 417 12.67 16.04 -22.60
C ASP A 417 12.46 16.63 -21.18
N ILE A 418 11.82 15.88 -20.27
CA ILE A 418 11.65 16.32 -18.86
C ILE A 418 13.00 16.48 -18.17
N VAL A 419 13.88 15.48 -18.28
CA VAL A 419 15.21 15.53 -17.68
C VAL A 419 16.05 16.66 -18.28
N ALA A 420 15.97 16.88 -19.60
CA ALA A 420 16.67 17.96 -20.28
C ALA A 420 16.20 19.35 -19.84
N ARG A 421 14.91 19.52 -19.52
CA ARG A 421 14.38 20.78 -18.94
C ARG A 421 14.98 21.06 -17.57
N GLY A 422 15.11 20.03 -16.71
CA GLY A 422 15.74 20.18 -15.41
C GLY A 422 17.22 20.55 -15.46
N ARG A 423 17.94 20.11 -16.51
CA ARG A 423 19.36 20.45 -16.73
C ARG A 423 19.62 21.93 -16.92
N ARG A 424 18.68 22.68 -17.49
CA ARG A 424 18.86 24.10 -17.80
C ARG A 424 18.87 24.99 -16.55
N TRP A 425 18.48 24.45 -15.40
CA TRP A 425 18.24 25.22 -14.20
C TRP A 425 19.11 24.83 -13.02
N ALA A 426 20.16 23.98 -13.14
CA ALA A 426 21.05 23.71 -12.01
C ALA A 426 21.70 25.03 -11.54
N PRO A 427 21.25 25.67 -10.45
CA PRO A 427 21.98 26.79 -9.88
C PRO A 427 23.10 26.14 -9.08
N ASP A 428 24.29 26.70 -9.12
CA ASP A 428 25.38 26.30 -8.22
C ASP A 428 24.85 26.26 -6.76
N LEU A 429 24.61 25.06 -6.24
CA LEU A 429 24.37 24.80 -4.84
C LEU A 429 25.63 24.09 -4.32
N ALA A 430 26.66 24.91 -4.11
CA ALA A 430 27.79 24.63 -3.23
C ALA A 430 27.50 25.19 -1.85
#